data_AF-A0A1F9MS26-F1
#
_entry.id   AF-A0A1F9MS26-F1
#
_cell.length_a   1.000
_cell.length_b   1.000
_cell.length_c   1.000
_cell.angle_alpha   90.00
_cell.angle_beta   90.00
_cell.angle_gamma   90.00
#
_symmetry.space_group_name_H-M   'P 1'
#
loop_
_entity.id
_entity.type
_entity.pdbx_description
1 polymer ?
#
loop_
_entity_poly.entity_id
_entity_poly.type
_entity_poly.pdbx_seq_one_letter_code
_entity_poly.pdbx_strand_id
1 'polypeptide(L)'
;MPDFGQVKEFVFLLAGVEGQEELSVLLRFFVIAAVLGGAFPAGAKGPEISPEEFSMYSDWKEGCEDPRLEKFDEAAKLKKIAKNLGVSSKQLQANIDKVEPLLVELKAGTEAGIKEELEQTPIGKQVVSVELNLDSGHAVAWVKWRCGDERDRDKEAAHVAWATSQGGPVVKILGLWCVNEIDTKLFSAKIGRPALDRINKATIERFATSRYIKLFEEVRRGPHR
;
A
#
# COMPACT_ATOMS: atom_id res chain seq x y z
N MET A 1 -20.77 8.16 -16.61
CA MET A 1 -19.44 7.92 -17.21
C MET A 1 -18.98 9.21 -17.86
N PRO A 2 -17.95 9.89 -17.34
CA PRO A 2 -17.28 10.94 -18.09
C PRO A 2 -16.01 10.41 -18.73
N ASP A 3 -16.02 10.53 -20.05
CA ASP A 3 -14.91 10.51 -20.99
C ASP A 3 -14.03 11.76 -20.76
N PHE A 4 -12.71 11.59 -20.72
CA PHE A 4 -11.75 12.71 -20.66
C PHE A 4 -10.64 12.47 -21.68
N GLY A 5 -10.98 12.76 -22.92
CA GLY A 5 -10.01 13.17 -23.93
C GLY A 5 -9.45 14.57 -23.62
N GLN A 6 -8.15 14.70 -23.90
CA GLN A 6 -7.43 15.93 -24.27
C GLN A 6 -7.29 17.06 -23.24
N VAL A 7 -6.07 17.21 -22.74
CA VAL A 7 -5.45 18.54 -22.57
C VAL A 7 -4.03 18.48 -23.12
N LYS A 8 -3.88 18.98 -24.35
CA LYS A 8 -2.60 19.39 -24.96
C LYS A 8 -2.38 20.86 -24.63
N GLU A 9 -1.09 21.23 -24.61
CA GLU A 9 -0.54 22.58 -24.78
C GLU A 9 -0.82 23.63 -23.70
N PHE A 10 0.22 23.96 -22.92
CA PHE A 10 0.49 25.34 -22.48
C PHE A 10 1.97 25.48 -22.12
N VAL A 11 2.79 25.88 -23.10
CA VAL A 11 4.16 26.38 -22.88
C VAL A 11 4.36 27.59 -23.79
N PHE A 12 5.02 28.61 -23.24
CA PHE A 12 5.46 29.88 -23.84
C PHE A 12 4.47 31.05 -23.89
N LEU A 13 4.66 31.99 -22.95
CA LEU A 13 4.87 33.41 -23.28
C LEU A 13 5.51 34.15 -22.09
N LEU A 14 6.82 34.40 -22.18
CA LEU A 14 7.55 35.40 -21.39
C LEU A 14 7.87 36.57 -22.31
N ALA A 15 7.28 37.74 -22.05
CA ALA A 15 7.83 39.03 -22.46
C ALA A 15 7.23 40.17 -21.63
N GLY A 16 8.10 40.90 -20.93
CA GLY A 16 7.92 42.33 -20.67
C GLY A 16 7.29 42.74 -19.34
N VAL A 17 8.11 42.95 -18.30
CA VAL A 17 7.92 44.05 -17.35
C VAL A 17 9.30 44.55 -16.91
N GLU A 18 9.65 45.76 -17.35
CA GLU A 18 10.68 46.62 -16.76
C GLU A 18 10.17 47.21 -15.43
N GLY A 19 11.05 47.38 -14.43
CA GLY A 19 10.84 48.38 -13.39
C GLY A 19 11.09 47.95 -11.93
N GLN A 20 12.26 48.38 -11.44
CA GLN A 20 12.58 48.84 -10.07
C GLN A 20 12.55 47.89 -8.86
N GLU A 21 13.78 47.73 -8.33
CA GLU A 21 14.16 47.92 -6.92
C GLU A 21 13.28 47.31 -5.83
N GLU A 22 13.66 46.12 -5.37
CA GLU A 22 13.65 45.69 -3.96
C GLU A 22 14.56 44.43 -3.87
N LEU A 23 15.87 44.66 -4.01
CA LEU A 23 16.91 43.66 -3.76
C LEU A 23 17.28 43.69 -2.28
N SER A 24 16.62 42.89 -1.45
CA SER A 24 17.26 42.15 -0.35
C SER A 24 16.21 41.34 0.40
N VAL A 25 16.58 40.13 0.83
CA VAL A 25 15.77 39.22 1.66
C VAL A 25 14.67 38.47 0.91
N LEU A 26 15.04 37.57 -0.02
CA LEU A 26 14.27 36.34 -0.30
C LEU A 26 15.13 35.30 -1.07
N LEU A 27 16.43 35.27 -0.76
CA LEU A 27 17.36 34.26 -1.27
C LEU A 27 17.24 32.98 -0.42
N ARG A 28 16.15 32.22 -0.52
CA ARG A 28 16.07 30.87 0.08
C ARG A 28 14.95 29.93 -0.35
N PHE A 29 14.40 30.03 -1.56
CA PHE A 29 13.57 28.95 -2.11
C PHE A 29 13.74 28.83 -3.63
N PHE A 30 14.84 28.21 -4.06
CA PHE A 30 14.91 27.62 -5.40
C PHE A 30 14.29 26.23 -5.33
N VAL A 31 13.00 26.14 -5.65
CA VAL A 31 12.36 24.88 -6.04
C VAL A 31 12.83 24.59 -7.47
N ILE A 32 13.79 23.67 -7.61
CA ILE A 32 14.13 23.08 -8.90
C ILE A 32 13.01 22.10 -9.25
N ALA A 33 12.04 22.57 -10.03
CA ALA A 33 11.17 21.71 -10.81
C ALA A 33 11.93 21.26 -12.06
N ALA A 34 12.61 20.12 -11.98
CA ALA A 34 13.16 19.42 -13.13
C ALA A 34 12.29 18.20 -13.43
N VAL A 35 11.30 18.40 -14.29
CA VAL A 35 10.64 17.30 -15.02
C VAL A 35 11.65 16.77 -16.03
N LEU A 36 12.32 15.67 -15.67
CA LEU A 36 13.08 14.84 -16.61
C LEU A 36 12.40 13.49 -16.69
N GLY A 37 11.89 13.18 -17.87
CA GLY A 37 11.50 11.83 -18.27
C GLY A 37 12.72 10.91 -18.18
N GLY A 38 12.86 10.26 -17.04
CA GLY A 38 13.77 9.15 -16.82
C GLY A 38 13.00 7.86 -17.00
N ALA A 39 13.52 6.99 -17.87
CA ALA A 39 13.16 5.58 -17.88
C ALA A 39 13.24 5.06 -16.44
N PHE A 40 12.11 4.60 -15.89
CA PHE A 40 12.08 3.89 -14.62
C PHE A 40 12.95 2.65 -14.78
N PRO A 41 14.07 2.50 -14.05
CA PRO A 41 14.68 1.19 -13.95
C PRO A 41 13.65 0.26 -13.30
N ALA A 42 13.31 -0.81 -14.02
CA ALA A 42 12.60 -1.94 -13.44
C ALA A 42 13.36 -2.37 -12.18
N GLY A 43 12.75 -2.20 -11.01
CA GLY A 43 13.39 -2.44 -9.71
C GLY A 43 13.31 -1.30 -8.69
N ALA A 44 12.41 -0.32 -8.85
CA ALA A 44 12.09 0.60 -7.76
C ALA A 44 11.31 -0.13 -6.65
N LYS A 45 12.04 -0.90 -5.83
CA LYS A 45 11.64 -1.14 -4.44
C LYS A 45 11.38 0.25 -3.88
N GLY A 46 10.15 0.50 -3.40
CA GLY A 46 9.76 1.79 -2.83
C GLY A 46 10.72 2.25 -1.72
N PRO A 47 10.49 3.44 -1.14
CA PRO A 47 11.32 3.94 -0.05
C PRO A 47 11.58 2.86 1.00
N GLU A 48 12.84 2.71 1.43
CA GLU A 48 13.28 1.67 2.38
C GLU A 48 12.75 1.98 3.78
N ILE A 49 11.45 1.72 3.95
CA ILE A 49 10.73 1.75 5.22
C ILE A 49 10.58 0.30 5.64
N SER A 50 11.18 -0.02 6.78
CA SER A 50 11.03 -1.36 7.34
C SER A 50 9.59 -1.58 7.84
N PRO A 51 9.11 -2.84 7.90
CA PRO A 51 7.80 -3.13 8.48
C PRO A 51 7.64 -2.65 9.92
N GLU A 52 8.74 -2.62 10.69
CA GLU A 52 8.76 -2.12 12.06
C GLU A 52 8.61 -0.60 12.14
N GLU A 53 9.31 0.13 11.27
CA GLU A 53 9.18 1.60 11.16
C GLU A 53 7.76 1.99 10.76
N PHE A 54 7.15 1.28 9.80
CA PHE A 54 5.77 1.52 9.42
C PHE A 54 4.80 1.15 10.55
N SER A 55 5.01 0.03 11.25
CA SER A 55 4.17 -0.36 12.39
C SER A 55 4.20 0.71 13.49
N MET A 56 5.38 1.24 13.81
CA MET A 56 5.54 2.28 14.82
C MET A 56 4.83 3.59 14.42
N TYR A 57 4.86 3.95 13.14
CA TYR A 57 4.08 5.09 12.62
C TYR A 57 2.57 4.84 12.73
N SER A 58 2.13 3.62 12.38
CA SER A 58 0.72 3.23 12.44
C SER A 58 0.16 3.23 13.87
N ASP A 59 0.92 2.71 14.83
CA ASP A 59 0.55 2.73 16.25
C ASP A 59 0.50 4.16 16.80
N TRP A 60 1.31 5.08 16.26
CA TRP A 60 1.21 6.50 16.58
C TRP A 60 -0.06 7.14 16.03
N LYS A 61 -0.43 6.87 14.77
CA LYS A 61 -1.66 7.38 14.16
C LYS A 61 -2.89 6.90 14.92
N GLU A 62 -2.95 5.61 15.25
CA GLU A 62 -4.04 5.03 16.07
C GLU A 62 -4.05 5.63 17.49
N GLY A 63 -2.90 5.80 18.12
CA GLY A 63 -2.79 6.44 19.44
C GLY A 63 -3.26 7.90 19.44
N CYS A 64 -3.07 8.63 18.34
CA CYS A 64 -3.56 10.00 18.19
C CYS A 64 -5.10 10.10 18.15
N GLU A 65 -5.76 9.03 17.69
CA GLU A 65 -7.21 8.87 17.61
C GLU A 65 -7.84 8.33 18.91
N ASP A 66 -7.05 7.91 19.91
CA ASP A 66 -7.57 7.42 21.19
C ASP A 66 -8.32 8.55 21.93
N PRO A 67 -9.63 8.37 22.25
CA PRO A 67 -10.43 9.37 22.99
C PRO A 67 -9.83 9.76 24.35
N ARG A 68 -9.04 8.88 24.97
CA ARG A 68 -8.35 9.16 26.24
C ARG A 68 -7.22 10.18 26.10
N LEU A 69 -6.68 10.30 24.89
CA LEU A 69 -5.58 11.19 24.56
C LEU A 69 -6.04 12.51 23.94
N GLU A 70 -7.32 12.64 23.59
CA GLU A 70 -7.92 13.83 22.98
C GLU A 70 -7.64 15.15 23.74
N LYS A 71 -7.56 15.06 25.08
CA LYS A 71 -7.31 16.21 25.97
C LYS A 71 -5.85 16.65 26.07
N PHE A 72 -4.91 15.89 25.47
CA PHE A 72 -3.48 16.16 25.53
C PHE A 72 -3.03 16.90 24.26
N ASP A 73 -2.06 17.79 24.41
CA ASP A 73 -1.35 18.39 23.27
C ASP A 73 -0.50 17.34 22.54
N GLU A 74 -0.15 17.60 21.29
CA GLU A 74 0.60 16.66 20.45
C GLU A 74 1.92 16.21 21.10
N ALA A 75 2.60 17.12 21.80
CA ALA A 75 3.84 16.80 22.52
C ALA A 75 3.63 15.83 23.70
N ALA A 76 2.52 15.94 24.45
CA ALA A 76 2.20 14.97 25.50
C ALA A 76 1.60 13.68 24.93
N LYS A 77 0.83 13.72 23.84
CA LYS A 77 0.39 12.52 23.12
C LYS A 77 1.60 11.69 22.68
N LEU A 78 2.56 12.32 22.01
CA LEU A 78 3.78 11.67 21.54
C LEU A 78 4.60 11.05 22.69
N LYS A 79 4.74 11.74 23.83
CA LYS A 79 5.40 11.16 25.02
C LYS A 79 4.67 9.94 25.58
N LYS A 80 3.34 9.98 25.64
CA LYS A 80 2.53 8.87 26.16
C LYS A 80 2.53 7.67 25.24
N ILE A 81 2.37 7.90 23.94
CA ILE A 81 2.41 6.85 22.92
C ILE A 81 3.81 6.22 22.88
N ALA A 82 4.87 7.03 22.86
CA ALA A 82 6.24 6.52 22.90
C ALA A 82 6.48 5.63 24.14
N LYS A 83 5.97 6.03 25.31
CA LYS A 83 6.04 5.23 26.54
C LYS A 83 5.29 3.90 26.41
N ASN A 84 4.10 3.90 25.79
CA ASN A 84 3.33 2.68 25.56
C ASN A 84 4.03 1.72 24.59
N LEU A 85 4.72 2.27 23.58
CA LEU A 85 5.52 1.53 22.60
C LEU A 85 6.90 1.12 23.13
N GLY A 86 7.29 1.57 24.33
CA GLY A 86 8.61 1.28 24.90
C GLY A 86 9.79 1.97 24.20
N VAL A 87 9.54 3.02 23.42
CA VAL A 87 10.56 3.79 22.68
C VAL A 87 10.73 5.20 23.23
N SER A 88 11.84 5.85 22.92
CA SER A 88 12.00 7.27 23.29
C SER A 88 11.14 8.16 22.38
N SER A 89 10.64 9.28 22.93
CA SER A 89 9.90 10.29 22.15
C SER A 89 10.70 10.82 20.96
N LYS A 90 12.03 10.90 21.09
CA LYS A 90 12.92 11.33 20.00
C LYS A 90 12.98 10.30 18.87
N GLN A 91 13.02 9.00 19.21
CA GLN A 91 12.96 7.92 18.21
C GLN A 91 11.61 7.90 17.50
N LEU A 92 10.51 8.06 18.24
CA LEU A 92 9.17 8.08 17.65
C LEU A 92 8.99 9.26 16.69
N GLN A 93 9.43 10.47 17.09
CA GLN A 93 9.39 11.64 16.21
C GLN A 93 10.23 11.44 14.95
N ALA A 94 11.47 10.97 15.09
CA ALA A 94 12.34 10.72 13.93
C ALA A 94 11.74 9.67 12.96
N ASN A 95 11.02 8.69 13.49
CA ASN A 95 10.31 7.70 12.67
C ASN A 95 9.12 8.33 11.92
N ILE A 96 8.34 9.19 12.59
CA ILE A 96 7.24 9.93 11.95
C ILE A 96 7.78 10.81 10.83
N ASP A 97 8.81 11.61 11.12
CA ASP A 97 9.44 12.51 10.15
C ASP A 97 10.02 11.77 8.93
N LYS A 98 10.43 10.50 9.11
CA LYS A 98 10.90 9.63 8.03
C LYS A 98 9.73 9.07 7.21
N VAL A 99 8.71 8.51 7.85
CA VAL A 99 7.67 7.70 7.20
C VAL A 99 6.58 8.56 6.56
N GLU A 100 6.13 9.61 7.23
CA GLU A 100 5.02 10.46 6.81
C GLU A 100 5.16 11.07 5.40
N PRO A 101 6.31 11.69 5.01
CA PRO A 101 6.46 12.23 3.66
C PRO A 101 6.53 11.15 2.58
N LEU A 102 6.85 9.91 2.95
CA LEU A 102 7.07 8.80 2.04
C LEU A 102 5.83 7.91 1.86
N LEU A 103 4.70 8.21 2.52
CA LEU A 103 3.50 7.35 2.48
C LEU A 103 2.92 7.19 1.07
N VAL A 104 2.94 8.24 0.26
CA VAL A 104 2.44 8.20 -1.12
C VAL A 104 3.29 7.27 -1.97
N GLU A 105 4.62 7.38 -1.84
CA GLU A 105 5.58 6.54 -2.54
C GLU A 105 5.56 5.09 -2.03
N LEU A 106 5.42 4.89 -0.71
CA LEU A 106 5.29 3.58 -0.08
C LEU A 106 4.04 2.86 -0.59
N LYS A 107 2.92 3.58 -0.70
CA LYS A 107 1.67 3.05 -1.25
C LYS A 107 1.86 2.59 -2.69
N ALA A 108 2.30 3.50 -3.55
CA ALA A 108 2.49 3.20 -4.97
C ALA A 108 3.52 2.08 -5.19
N GLY A 109 4.63 2.10 -4.45
CA GLY A 109 5.69 1.10 -4.54
C GLY A 109 5.25 -0.29 -4.07
N THR A 110 4.45 -0.35 -2.99
CA THR A 110 3.89 -1.62 -2.50
C THR A 110 2.85 -2.18 -3.46
N GLU A 111 1.93 -1.37 -3.98
CA GLU A 111 0.95 -1.80 -4.97
C GLU A 111 1.63 -2.32 -6.25
N ALA A 112 2.67 -1.61 -6.73
CA ALA A 112 3.47 -2.03 -7.86
C ALA A 112 4.22 -3.34 -7.60
N GLY A 113 4.86 -3.49 -6.42
CA GLY A 113 5.56 -4.71 -6.04
C GLY A 113 4.64 -5.93 -5.95
N ILE A 114 3.46 -5.77 -5.34
CA ILE A 114 2.45 -6.84 -5.31
C ILE A 114 2.01 -7.22 -6.73
N LYS A 115 1.82 -6.23 -7.61
CA LYS A 115 1.42 -6.47 -9.00
C LYS A 115 2.51 -7.19 -9.79
N GLU A 116 3.78 -6.79 -9.63
CA GLU A 116 4.94 -7.44 -10.27
C GLU A 116 5.03 -8.91 -9.86
N GLU A 117 4.86 -9.21 -8.58
CA GLU A 117 4.86 -10.60 -8.08
C GLU A 117 3.65 -11.40 -8.58
N LEU A 118 2.48 -10.77 -8.70
CA LEU A 118 1.28 -11.38 -9.26
C LEU A 118 1.45 -11.70 -10.76
N GLU A 119 2.15 -10.86 -11.53
CA GLU A 119 2.44 -11.10 -12.95
C GLU A 119 3.29 -12.36 -13.16
N GLN A 120 4.07 -12.78 -12.16
CA GLN A 120 4.83 -14.03 -12.16
C GLN A 120 3.99 -15.27 -11.80
N THR A 121 2.68 -15.13 -11.62
CA THR A 121 1.76 -16.23 -11.27
C THR A 121 0.77 -16.51 -12.41
N PRO A 122 0.14 -17.70 -12.44
CA PRO A 122 -0.86 -18.02 -13.46
C PRO A 122 -2.06 -17.05 -13.50
N ILE A 123 -2.31 -16.32 -12.39
CA ILE A 123 -3.45 -15.41 -12.24
C ILE A 123 -3.13 -13.95 -12.57
N GLY A 124 -1.89 -13.61 -12.93
CA GLY A 124 -1.47 -12.21 -13.12
C GLY A 124 -2.36 -11.42 -14.09
N LYS A 125 -2.80 -12.05 -15.18
CA LYS A 125 -3.69 -11.45 -16.20
C LYS A 125 -5.14 -11.27 -15.72
N GLN A 126 -5.52 -11.96 -14.65
CA GLN A 126 -6.88 -11.94 -14.09
C GLN A 126 -7.02 -10.90 -12.98
N VAL A 127 -5.92 -10.33 -12.49
CA VAL A 127 -5.93 -9.28 -11.48
C VAL A 127 -6.63 -8.04 -12.03
N VAL A 128 -7.65 -7.58 -11.31
CA VAL A 128 -8.46 -6.40 -11.67
C VAL A 128 -7.93 -5.18 -10.95
N SER A 129 -7.69 -5.29 -9.64
CA SER A 129 -7.13 -4.21 -8.85
C SER A 129 -6.30 -4.73 -7.68
N VAL A 130 -5.30 -3.94 -7.33
CA VAL A 130 -4.50 -4.04 -6.11
C VAL A 130 -4.58 -2.67 -5.48
N GLU A 131 -5.08 -2.60 -4.26
CA GLU A 131 -5.28 -1.36 -3.52
C GLU A 131 -4.67 -1.51 -2.13
N LEU A 132 -3.92 -0.50 -1.69
CA LEU A 132 -3.35 -0.46 -0.36
C LEU A 132 -3.97 0.68 0.45
N ASN A 133 -4.45 0.33 1.64
CA ASN A 133 -4.92 1.26 2.64
C ASN A 133 -3.85 1.43 3.72
N LEU A 134 -3.36 2.67 3.88
CA LEU A 134 -2.42 3.09 4.92
C LEU A 134 -3.09 3.96 5.99
N ASP A 135 -4.39 4.19 5.88
CA ASP A 135 -5.15 5.02 6.82
C ASP A 135 -5.63 4.26 8.05
N SER A 136 -5.76 2.94 7.94
CA SER A 136 -5.94 2.07 9.10
C SER A 136 -4.67 2.06 9.98
N GLY A 137 -4.83 1.73 11.28
CA GLY A 137 -3.71 1.51 12.23
C GLY A 137 -2.77 0.34 11.86
N HIS A 138 -2.83 -0.15 10.63
CA HIS A 138 -1.85 -1.01 9.97
C HIS A 138 -2.11 -0.98 8.46
N ALA A 139 -1.11 -1.39 7.65
CA ALA A 139 -1.29 -1.48 6.20
C ALA A 139 -2.17 -2.67 5.82
N VAL A 140 -3.27 -2.38 5.13
CA VAL A 140 -4.22 -3.38 4.63
C VAL A 140 -4.17 -3.38 3.11
N ALA A 141 -3.82 -4.52 2.51
CA ALA A 141 -3.90 -4.72 1.07
C ALA A 141 -5.24 -5.35 0.69
N TRP A 142 -5.80 -4.90 -0.42
CA TRP A 142 -7.00 -5.44 -1.03
C TRP A 142 -6.68 -5.87 -2.45
N VAL A 143 -6.89 -7.16 -2.76
CA VAL A 143 -6.66 -7.69 -4.10
C VAL A 143 -7.94 -8.28 -4.67
N LYS A 144 -8.32 -7.75 -5.83
CA LYS A 144 -9.47 -8.20 -6.62
C LYS A 144 -8.97 -8.87 -7.89
N TRP A 145 -9.47 -10.07 -8.17
CA TRP A 145 -9.20 -10.75 -9.44
C TRP A 145 -10.47 -11.36 -10.05
N ARG A 146 -10.43 -11.63 -11.35
CA ARG A 146 -11.47 -12.40 -12.04
C ARG A 146 -11.24 -13.88 -11.77
N CYS A 147 -12.23 -14.54 -11.20
CA CYS A 147 -12.16 -15.96 -10.92
C CYS A 147 -12.06 -16.75 -12.24
N GLY A 148 -11.13 -17.68 -12.32
CA GLY A 148 -11.06 -18.67 -13.38
C GLY A 148 -12.06 -19.81 -13.14
N ASP A 149 -11.55 -21.03 -12.99
CA ASP A 149 -12.35 -22.21 -12.65
C ASP A 149 -12.67 -22.24 -11.13
N GLU A 150 -13.87 -22.67 -10.77
CA GLU A 150 -14.29 -22.89 -9.38
C GLU A 150 -13.32 -23.76 -8.59
N ARG A 151 -12.75 -24.77 -9.27
CA ARG A 151 -11.86 -25.75 -8.65
C ARG A 151 -10.51 -25.17 -8.26
N ASP A 152 -10.09 -24.09 -8.91
CA ASP A 152 -8.77 -23.49 -8.71
C ASP A 152 -8.81 -22.27 -7.77
N ARG A 153 -9.99 -21.79 -7.35
CA ARG A 153 -10.14 -20.61 -6.48
C ARG A 153 -9.23 -20.59 -5.26
N ASP A 154 -9.07 -21.73 -4.60
CA ASP A 154 -8.23 -21.84 -3.42
C ASP A 154 -6.73 -21.72 -3.77
N LYS A 155 -6.34 -22.17 -4.98
CA LYS A 155 -4.98 -21.99 -5.51
C LYS A 155 -4.74 -20.55 -5.94
N GLU A 156 -5.71 -19.95 -6.63
CA GLU A 156 -5.68 -18.54 -7.02
C GLU A 156 -5.51 -17.65 -5.79
N ALA A 157 -6.33 -17.86 -4.75
CA ALA A 157 -6.21 -17.15 -3.48
C ALA A 157 -4.84 -17.33 -2.81
N ALA A 158 -4.27 -18.55 -2.85
CA ALA A 158 -2.93 -18.80 -2.33
C ALA A 158 -1.84 -18.11 -3.15
N HIS A 159 -1.98 -17.99 -4.47
CA HIS A 159 -1.07 -17.22 -5.32
C HIS A 159 -1.12 -15.73 -4.99
N VAL A 160 -2.31 -15.17 -4.78
CA VAL A 160 -2.47 -13.77 -4.35
C VAL A 160 -1.78 -13.53 -3.01
N ALA A 161 -2.01 -14.43 -2.06
CA ALA A 161 -1.45 -14.34 -0.73
C ALA A 161 0.09 -14.44 -0.75
N TRP A 162 0.66 -15.37 -1.53
CA TRP A 162 2.09 -15.45 -1.73
C TRP A 162 2.67 -14.17 -2.35
N ALA A 163 2.07 -13.67 -3.44
CA ALA A 163 2.55 -12.47 -4.12
C ALA A 163 2.49 -11.24 -3.21
N THR A 164 1.48 -11.15 -2.36
CA THR A 164 1.36 -10.06 -1.38
C THR A 164 2.43 -10.15 -0.29
N SER A 165 2.80 -11.35 0.17
CA SER A 165 3.91 -11.55 1.11
C SER A 165 5.25 -11.08 0.52
N GLN A 166 5.49 -11.32 -0.77
CA GLN A 166 6.74 -10.95 -1.43
C GLN A 166 6.79 -9.47 -1.81
N GLY A 167 5.75 -8.96 -2.46
CA GLY A 167 5.69 -7.61 -3.00
C GLY A 167 5.25 -6.54 -1.99
N GLY A 168 4.69 -6.93 -0.85
CA GLY A 168 4.14 -6.02 0.16
C GLY A 168 4.67 -6.27 1.57
N PRO A 169 5.96 -6.01 1.85
CA PRO A 169 6.56 -6.30 3.14
C PRO A 169 5.97 -5.48 4.30
N VAL A 170 5.31 -4.35 4.05
CA VAL A 170 4.60 -3.56 5.07
C VAL A 170 3.18 -4.05 5.34
N VAL A 171 2.61 -4.90 4.47
CA VAL A 171 1.21 -5.38 4.59
C VAL A 171 1.06 -6.28 5.79
N LYS A 172 0.13 -5.91 6.70
CA LYS A 172 -0.20 -6.70 7.89
C LYS A 172 -1.42 -7.60 7.68
N ILE A 173 -2.39 -7.13 6.89
CA ILE A 173 -3.60 -7.89 6.54
C ILE A 173 -3.81 -7.80 5.04
N LEU A 174 -4.03 -8.95 4.41
CA LEU A 174 -4.55 -9.03 3.05
C LEU A 174 -6.03 -9.41 3.12
N GLY A 175 -6.87 -8.56 2.56
CA GLY A 175 -8.21 -8.95 2.16
C GLY A 175 -8.25 -9.21 0.66
N LEU A 176 -8.97 -10.25 0.26
CA LEU A 176 -8.95 -10.67 -1.13
C LEU A 176 -10.33 -11.17 -1.55
N TRP A 177 -10.67 -10.96 -2.80
CA TRP A 177 -11.89 -11.53 -3.37
C TRP A 177 -11.80 -11.75 -4.87
N CYS A 178 -12.47 -12.81 -5.33
CA CYS A 178 -12.63 -13.07 -6.75
C CYS A 178 -14.05 -12.73 -7.20
N VAL A 179 -14.15 -12.27 -8.44
CA VAL A 179 -15.41 -11.91 -9.10
C VAL A 179 -15.59 -12.63 -10.42
N ASN A 180 -16.84 -12.81 -10.88
CA ASN A 180 -17.11 -13.26 -12.25
C ASN A 180 -17.12 -12.08 -13.24
N GLU A 181 -17.47 -12.34 -14.50
CA GLU A 181 -17.52 -11.33 -15.56
C GLU A 181 -18.51 -10.18 -15.29
N ILE A 182 -19.58 -10.45 -14.54
CA ILE A 182 -20.61 -9.46 -14.14
C ILE A 182 -20.36 -8.88 -12.73
N ASP A 183 -19.12 -8.97 -12.23
CA ASP A 183 -18.65 -8.44 -10.94
C ASP A 183 -19.35 -9.02 -9.69
N THR A 184 -19.96 -10.20 -9.81
CA THR A 184 -20.52 -10.92 -8.67
C THR A 184 -19.40 -11.56 -7.86
N LYS A 185 -19.41 -11.31 -6.56
CA LYS A 185 -18.41 -11.85 -5.62
C LYS A 185 -18.58 -13.37 -5.45
N LEU A 186 -17.61 -14.12 -5.96
CA LEU A 186 -17.61 -15.59 -5.94
C LEU A 186 -16.79 -16.17 -4.78
N PHE A 187 -15.78 -15.42 -4.31
CA PHE A 187 -14.96 -15.79 -3.18
C PHE A 187 -14.52 -14.55 -2.44
N SER A 188 -14.43 -14.61 -1.11
CA SER A 188 -13.63 -13.66 -0.34
C SER A 188 -13.03 -14.31 0.88
N ALA A 189 -11.87 -13.79 1.28
CA ALA A 189 -11.26 -14.13 2.54
C ALA A 189 -10.36 -12.98 3.02
N LYS A 190 -9.85 -13.14 4.24
CA LYS A 190 -8.77 -12.33 4.81
C LYS A 190 -7.63 -13.23 5.24
N ILE A 191 -6.43 -12.70 5.35
CA ILE A 191 -5.28 -13.42 5.88
C ILE A 191 -4.31 -12.42 6.52
N GLY A 192 -3.88 -12.71 7.74
CA GLY A 192 -2.88 -11.91 8.45
C GLY A 192 -1.46 -12.25 7.99
N ARG A 193 -0.51 -11.33 8.23
CA ARG A 193 0.89 -11.48 7.82
C ARG A 193 1.58 -12.78 8.30
N PRO A 194 1.45 -13.21 9.57
CA PRO A 194 2.06 -14.47 10.01
C PRO A 194 1.59 -15.70 9.22
N ALA A 195 0.39 -15.65 8.65
CA ALA A 195 -0.18 -16.69 7.83
C ALA A 195 0.24 -16.55 6.34
N LEU A 196 0.31 -15.31 5.83
CA LEU A 196 0.82 -14.99 4.49
C LEU A 196 2.22 -15.58 4.27
N ASP A 197 3.14 -15.37 5.21
CA ASP A 197 4.55 -15.78 5.10
C ASP A 197 4.75 -17.30 5.14
N ARG A 198 3.70 -18.06 5.46
CA ARG A 198 3.72 -19.54 5.46
C ARG A 198 3.39 -20.15 4.11
N ILE A 199 2.92 -19.34 3.15
CA ILE A 199 2.53 -19.80 1.82
C ILE A 199 3.76 -19.80 0.93
N ASN A 200 4.07 -20.97 0.35
CA ASN A 200 5.21 -21.14 -0.55
C ASN A 200 4.72 -21.49 -1.95
N LYS A 201 5.09 -20.65 -2.93
CA LYS A 201 4.75 -20.78 -4.36
C LYS A 201 4.93 -22.19 -4.91
N ALA A 202 6.05 -22.84 -4.59
CA ALA A 202 6.39 -24.16 -5.14
C ALA A 202 5.44 -25.28 -4.68
N THR A 203 4.68 -25.05 -3.60
CA THR A 203 3.80 -26.06 -3.00
C THR A 203 2.32 -25.71 -3.07
N ILE A 204 1.96 -24.59 -3.71
CA ILE A 204 0.57 -24.12 -3.83
C ILE A 204 -0.32 -25.18 -4.46
N GLU A 205 0.08 -25.76 -5.60
CA GLU A 205 -0.70 -26.80 -6.30
C GLU A 205 -1.09 -27.98 -5.40
N ARG A 206 -0.22 -28.34 -4.45
CA ARG A 206 -0.42 -29.47 -3.56
C ARG A 206 -1.21 -29.12 -2.30
N PHE A 207 -1.01 -27.91 -1.76
CA PHE A 207 -1.45 -27.55 -0.41
C PHE A 207 -2.54 -26.48 -0.35
N ALA A 208 -2.87 -25.83 -1.47
CA ALA A 208 -3.90 -24.80 -1.55
C ALA A 208 -5.23 -25.23 -0.92
N THR A 209 -5.80 -26.33 -1.40
CA THR A 209 -7.13 -26.83 -1.01
C THR A 209 -7.16 -27.55 0.34
N SER A 210 -6.01 -27.84 0.95
CA SER A 210 -5.93 -28.66 2.18
C SER A 210 -5.32 -27.93 3.37
N ARG A 211 -4.14 -27.31 3.20
CA ARG A 211 -3.40 -26.64 4.28
C ARG A 211 -3.56 -25.14 4.21
N TYR A 212 -3.38 -24.54 3.03
CA TYR A 212 -3.36 -23.09 2.91
C TYR A 212 -4.74 -22.47 3.04
N ILE A 213 -5.80 -23.13 2.58
CA ILE A 213 -7.16 -22.62 2.78
C ILE A 213 -7.50 -22.40 4.27
N LYS A 214 -6.89 -23.17 5.19
CA LYS A 214 -7.08 -23.04 6.64
C LYS A 214 -6.35 -21.85 7.26
N LEU A 215 -5.46 -21.22 6.51
CA LEU A 215 -4.76 -20.00 6.92
C LEU A 215 -5.62 -18.76 6.67
N PHE A 216 -6.64 -18.88 5.84
CA PHE A 216 -7.56 -17.79 5.53
C PHE A 216 -8.68 -17.71 6.55
N GLU A 217 -9.05 -16.49 6.88
CA GLU A 217 -10.11 -16.10 7.79
C GLU A 217 -11.31 -15.56 7.01
N GLU A 218 -12.50 -15.61 7.62
CA GLU A 218 -13.75 -15.09 7.04
C GLU A 218 -14.03 -15.59 5.60
N VAL A 219 -13.68 -16.84 5.31
CA VAL A 219 -13.86 -17.42 3.97
C VAL A 219 -15.36 -17.47 3.62
N ARG A 220 -15.74 -16.75 2.56
CA ARG A 220 -17.10 -16.76 2.00
C ARG A 220 -17.05 -17.19 0.55
N ARG A 221 -17.97 -18.08 0.16
CA ARG A 221 -18.12 -18.59 -1.21
C ARG A 221 -19.50 -18.17 -1.73
N GLY A 222 -19.50 -17.45 -2.84
CA GLY A 222 -20.71 -17.00 -3.54
C GLY A 222 -21.20 -18.03 -4.56
N PRO A 223 -22.46 -17.93 -5.00
CA PRO A 223 -23.02 -18.84 -6.00
C PRO A 223 -22.31 -18.66 -7.34
N HIS A 224 -21.78 -19.74 -7.91
CA HIS A 224 -21.45 -19.77 -9.33
C HIS A 224 -22.77 -19.85 -10.09
N ARG A 225 -23.10 -18.79 -10.83
CA ARG A 225 -24.16 -18.85 -11.84
C ARG A 225 -23.52 -18.73 -13.21
#